data_AF-A0A2J6SH87-F1
#
_entry.id   AF-A0A2J6SH87-F1
#
_cell.length_a   1.000
_cell.length_b   1.000
_cell.length_c   1.000
_cell.angle_alpha   90.00
_cell.angle_beta   90.00
_cell.angle_gamma   90.00
#
_symmetry.space_group_name_H-M   'P 1'
#
loop_
_entity.id
_entity.type
_entity.pdbx_description
1 polymer ?
#
loop_
_entity_poly.entity_id
_entity_poly.type
_entity_poly.pdbx_seq_one_letter_code
_entity_poly.pdbx_strand_id
1 'polypeptide(L)'
;MPTNVTRTGMVYEMENNSIKVRRRIKDGRVHINQLILAAGITRSKIRRILSISGIPTIGSKYGGTWVEIKKARDICETFEVAEVFQPLFKSDLGQLKRIVGGKLLSEEVLESQSDSVELHRTPLAIDIDGLIKQAQSQRH
;
A
#
# COMPACT_ATOMS: atom_id res chain seq x y z
N MET A 1 -15.79 20.95 4.85
CA MET A 1 -14.42 20.61 4.41
C MET A 1 -14.56 19.81 3.13
N PRO A 2 -14.05 20.27 1.97
CA PRO A 2 -14.23 19.53 0.73
C PRO A 2 -13.58 18.16 0.85
N THR A 3 -14.39 17.11 0.84
CA THR A 3 -14.00 15.71 0.74
C THR A 3 -13.56 15.43 -0.69
N ASN A 4 -12.38 15.91 -1.06
CA ASN A 4 -11.82 15.79 -2.40
C ASN A 4 -11.15 14.43 -2.67
N VAL A 5 -11.46 13.41 -1.86
CA VAL A 5 -10.94 12.04 -2.03
C VAL A 5 -12.02 11.17 -2.64
N THR A 6 -11.80 10.71 -3.87
CA THR A 6 -12.70 9.82 -4.60
C THR A 6 -12.07 8.45 -4.76
N ARG A 7 -12.84 7.37 -4.63
CA ARG A 7 -12.38 6.02 -4.95
C ARG A 7 -12.51 5.76 -6.45
N THR A 8 -11.39 5.50 -7.12
CA THR A 8 -11.34 5.12 -8.54
C THR A 8 -10.73 3.73 -8.66
N GLY A 9 -11.56 2.70 -8.75
CA GLY A 9 -11.11 1.30 -8.82
C GLY A 9 -10.35 0.85 -7.56
N MET A 10 -9.04 0.60 -7.73
CA MET A 10 -8.12 0.09 -6.70
C MET A 10 -7.30 1.18 -6.00
N VAL A 11 -7.62 2.45 -6.23
CA VAL A 11 -6.97 3.61 -5.61
C VAL A 11 -7.99 4.61 -5.07
N TYR A 12 -7.58 5.35 -4.05
CA TYR A 12 -8.15 6.65 -3.70
C TYR A 12 -7.41 7.74 -4.45
N GLU A 13 -8.13 8.73 -4.96
CA GLU A 13 -7.58 9.86 -5.72
C GLU A 13 -7.98 11.16 -5.04
N MET A 14 -7.03 12.08 -4.96
CA MET A 14 -7.24 13.45 -4.49
C MET A 14 -6.62 14.41 -5.48
N GLU A 15 -7.30 15.51 -5.81
CA GLU A 15 -6.76 16.53 -6.69
C GLU A 15 -6.31 17.77 -5.90
N ASN A 16 -5.09 18.24 -6.18
CA ASN A 16 -4.57 19.51 -5.71
C ASN A 16 -3.64 20.11 -6.78
N ASN A 17 -3.72 21.43 -7.02
CA ASN A 17 -2.96 22.10 -8.08
C ASN A 17 -3.10 21.44 -9.46
N SER A 18 -4.31 20.99 -9.81
CA SER A 18 -4.62 20.26 -11.05
C SER A 18 -3.86 18.93 -11.22
N ILE A 19 -3.36 18.36 -10.12
CA ILE A 19 -2.62 17.11 -10.10
C ILE A 19 -3.36 16.10 -9.22
N LYS A 20 -3.68 14.95 -9.82
CA LYS A 20 -4.26 13.82 -9.10
C LYS A 20 -3.17 13.04 -8.37
N VAL A 21 -3.30 12.97 -7.05
CA VAL A 21 -2.49 12.15 -6.15
C VAL A 21 -3.24 10.88 -5.82
N ARG A 22 -2.56 9.74 -5.92
CA ARG A 22 -3.15 8.42 -5.69
C ARG A 22 -2.63 7.75 -4.43
N ARG A 23 -3.53 7.09 -3.71
CA ARG A 23 -3.24 6.14 -2.63
C ARG A 23 -3.82 4.77 -2.98
N ARG A 24 -3.03 3.71 -2.91
CA ARG A 24 -3.52 2.35 -3.18
C ARG A 24 -4.39 1.84 -2.05
N ILE A 25 -5.46 1.14 -2.41
CA ILE A 25 -6.35 0.50 -1.43
C ILE A 25 -5.67 -0.72 -0.80
N LYS A 26 -4.92 -1.51 -1.58
CA LYS A 26 -4.36 -2.79 -1.15
C LYS A 26 -3.34 -2.70 0.00
N ASP A 27 -2.57 -1.62 0.06
CA ASP A 27 -1.42 -1.48 0.96
C ASP A 27 -1.25 -0.04 1.49
N GLY A 28 -2.22 0.83 1.22
CA GLY A 28 -2.21 2.22 1.69
C GLY A 28 -1.09 3.10 1.11
N ARG A 29 -0.25 2.60 0.20
CA ARG A 29 0.91 3.38 -0.29
C ARG A 29 0.49 4.51 -1.21
N VAL A 30 1.19 5.64 -1.10
CA VAL A 30 0.94 6.90 -1.81
C VAL A 30 1.95 7.08 -2.93
N HIS A 31 1.49 7.55 -4.09
CA HIS A 31 2.36 7.85 -5.24
C HIS A 31 3.13 9.17 -5.01
N ILE A 32 4.39 9.05 -4.58
CA ILE A 32 5.15 10.19 -4.02
C ILE A 32 5.45 11.29 -5.05
N ASN A 33 5.68 10.93 -6.31
CA ASN A 33 5.98 11.94 -7.35
C ASN A 33 4.76 12.82 -7.64
N GLN A 34 3.55 12.26 -7.54
CA GLN A 34 2.31 13.03 -7.73
C GLN A 34 2.10 13.95 -6.54
N LEU A 35 2.33 13.46 -5.33
CA LEU A 35 2.24 14.23 -4.09
C LEU A 35 3.19 15.44 -4.12
N ILE A 36 4.47 15.24 -4.49
CA ILE A 36 5.47 16.30 -4.62
C ILE A 36 5.04 17.33 -5.67
N LEU A 37 4.57 16.90 -6.84
CA LEU A 37 4.09 17.84 -7.85
C LEU A 37 2.84 18.60 -7.38
N ALA A 38 1.89 17.90 -6.76
CA ALA A 38 0.68 18.49 -6.21
C ALA A 38 0.98 19.47 -5.06
N ALA A 39 2.11 19.32 -4.37
CA ALA A 39 2.65 20.29 -3.41
C ALA A 39 3.23 21.56 -4.06
N GLY A 40 3.17 21.70 -5.40
CA GLY A 40 3.69 22.86 -6.13
C GLY A 40 5.17 22.76 -6.50
N ILE A 41 5.79 21.60 -6.29
CA ILE A 41 7.22 21.41 -6.59
C ILE A 41 7.40 20.99 -8.05
N THR A 42 8.37 21.59 -8.73
CA THR A 42 8.64 21.30 -10.14
C THR A 42 9.23 19.90 -10.34
N ARG A 43 8.97 19.31 -11.51
CA ARG A 43 9.45 17.98 -11.88
C ARG A 43 10.98 17.81 -11.78
N SER A 44 11.74 18.88 -12.06
CA SER A 44 13.20 18.88 -11.96
C SER A 44 13.73 18.68 -10.55
N LYS A 45 12.96 19.05 -9.51
CA LYS A 45 13.37 18.92 -8.10
C LYS A 45 13.04 17.56 -7.49
N ILE A 46 12.15 16.78 -8.10
CA ILE A 46 11.69 15.47 -7.57
C ILE A 46 12.88 14.56 -7.26
N ARG A 47 13.79 14.37 -8.22
CA ARG A 47 14.93 13.44 -8.04
C ARG A 47 15.80 13.83 -6.84
N ARG A 48 16.03 15.13 -6.65
CA ARG A 48 16.79 15.66 -5.51
C ARG A 48 16.08 15.39 -4.19
N ILE A 49 14.77 15.65 -4.12
CA ILE A 49 13.97 15.43 -2.91
C ILE A 49 13.95 13.95 -2.52
N LEU A 50 13.70 13.06 -3.50
CA LEU A 50 13.70 11.62 -3.24
C LEU A 50 15.06 11.12 -2.77
N SER A 51 16.15 11.60 -3.38
CA SER A 51 17.52 11.25 -2.99
C SER A 51 17.82 11.65 -1.55
N ILE A 52 17.50 12.89 -1.16
CA ILE A 52 17.73 13.39 0.22
C ILE A 52 16.83 12.66 1.22
N SER A 53 15.65 12.23 0.79
CA SER A 53 14.70 11.48 1.62
C SER A 53 15.04 9.99 1.75
N GLY A 54 16.08 9.50 1.04
CA GLY A 54 16.45 8.09 1.00
C GLY A 54 15.47 7.19 0.23
N ILE A 55 14.63 7.78 -0.64
CA ILE A 55 13.58 7.07 -1.36
C ILE A 55 14.10 6.69 -2.77
N PRO A 56 14.06 5.41 -3.16
CA PRO A 56 14.48 5.00 -4.50
C PRO A 56 13.53 5.55 -5.57
N THR A 57 14.11 6.07 -6.64
CA THR A 57 13.33 6.50 -7.81
C THR A 57 13.02 5.29 -8.67
N ILE A 58 11.74 4.95 -8.77
CA ILE A 58 11.25 3.90 -9.66
C ILE A 58 10.79 4.57 -10.95
N GLY A 59 11.27 4.08 -12.09
CA GLY A 59 11.01 4.67 -13.40
C GLY A 59 9.52 4.73 -13.76
N SER A 60 9.16 5.65 -14.67
CA SER A 60 7.78 5.85 -15.15
C SER A 60 7.16 4.59 -15.77
N LYS A 61 7.98 3.72 -16.40
CA LYS A 61 7.56 2.41 -16.92
C LYS A 61 6.85 1.56 -15.86
N TYR A 62 7.24 1.71 -14.59
CA TYR A 62 6.69 0.93 -13.47
C TYR A 62 5.63 1.71 -12.68
N GLY A 63 5.12 2.81 -13.23
CA GLY A 63 4.06 3.59 -12.58
C GLY A 63 4.55 4.42 -11.39
N GLY A 64 5.84 4.77 -11.33
CA GLY A 64 6.43 5.69 -10.36
C GLY A 64 6.75 5.08 -8.99
N THR A 65 7.18 5.94 -8.05
CA THR A 65 7.56 5.55 -6.69
C THR A 65 6.37 5.60 -5.73
N TRP A 66 6.18 4.53 -4.95
CA TRP A 66 5.09 4.39 -3.98
C TRP A 66 5.63 4.19 -2.57
N VAL A 67 5.20 5.02 -1.63
CA VAL A 67 5.73 5.05 -0.25
C VAL A 67 4.62 4.94 0.78
N GLU A 68 4.99 4.58 2.01
CA GLU A 68 4.06 4.56 3.14
C GLU A 68 3.57 5.96 3.50
N ILE A 69 2.38 6.03 4.08
CA ILE A 69 1.71 7.29 4.46
C ILE A 69 2.60 8.11 5.39
N LYS A 70 3.27 7.47 6.35
CA LYS A 70 4.20 8.14 7.26
C LYS A 70 5.27 8.91 6.48
N LYS A 71 5.96 8.23 5.56
CA LYS A 71 7.01 8.86 4.75
C LYS A 71 6.47 9.95 3.81
N ALA A 72 5.27 9.76 3.26
CA ALA A 72 4.59 10.78 2.47
C ALA A 72 4.28 12.04 3.30
N ARG A 73 3.84 11.85 4.56
CA ARG A 73 3.57 12.93 5.50
C ARG A 73 4.84 13.68 5.88
N ASP A 74 5.92 12.99 6.23
CA ASP A 74 7.21 13.62 6.57
C ASP A 74 7.69 14.57 5.44
N ILE A 75 7.50 14.15 4.18
CA ILE A 75 7.83 14.95 3.01
C ILE A 75 6.91 16.18 2.91
N CYS A 76 5.60 16.01 3.10
CA CYS A 76 4.66 17.14 3.08
C CYS A 76 4.88 18.12 4.25
N GLU A 77 5.32 17.67 5.41
CA GLU A 77 5.68 18.51 6.55
C GLU A 77 6.89 19.38 6.23
N THR A 78 7.89 18.83 5.53
CA THR A 78 9.07 19.58 5.07
C THR A 78 8.71 20.74 4.12
N PHE A 79 7.56 20.66 3.46
CA PHE A 79 7.07 21.67 2.52
C PHE A 79 5.83 22.43 3.02
N GLU A 80 5.45 22.27 4.30
CA GLU A 80 4.31 22.98 4.92
C GLU A 80 2.96 22.76 4.20
N VAL A 81 2.78 21.60 3.56
CA VAL A 81 1.53 21.23 2.82
C VAL A 81 0.83 20.00 3.39
N ALA A 82 1.29 19.47 4.53
CA ALA A 82 0.73 18.26 5.13
C ALA A 82 -0.77 18.37 5.40
N GLU A 83 -1.25 19.55 5.80
CA GLU A 83 -2.67 19.82 6.08
C GLU A 83 -3.55 19.61 4.85
N VAL A 84 -3.08 20.02 3.66
CA VAL A 84 -3.83 19.89 2.40
C VAL A 84 -4.11 18.41 2.11
N PHE A 85 -3.15 17.54 2.35
CA PHE A 85 -3.25 16.11 2.04
C PHE A 85 -3.78 15.25 3.20
N GLN A 86 -4.12 15.84 4.36
CA GLN A 86 -4.72 15.10 5.48
C GLN A 86 -5.90 14.21 5.07
N PRO A 87 -6.85 14.67 4.21
CA PRO A 87 -7.94 13.82 3.75
C PRO A 87 -7.43 12.53 3.12
N LEU A 88 -6.36 12.55 2.32
CA LEU A 88 -5.80 11.37 1.66
C LEU A 88 -4.99 10.47 2.63
N PHE A 89 -4.51 11.02 3.74
CA PHE A 89 -3.69 10.32 4.73
C PHE A 89 -4.46 9.70 5.89
N LYS A 90 -5.78 9.91 5.98
CA LYS A 90 -6.57 9.34 7.09
C LYS A 90 -6.42 7.81 7.17
N SER A 91 -6.27 7.30 8.39
CA SER A 91 -5.98 5.88 8.64
C SER A 91 -7.14 4.95 8.25
N ASP A 92 -8.37 5.47 8.22
CA ASP A 92 -9.59 4.73 7.85
C ASP A 92 -9.79 4.57 6.33
N LEU A 93 -9.08 5.35 5.49
CA LEU A 93 -9.10 5.20 4.04
C LEU A 93 -8.44 3.89 3.61
N GLY A 94 -9.24 2.88 3.33
CA GLY A 94 -8.74 1.56 2.93
C GLY A 94 -8.70 0.55 4.07
N GLN A 95 -9.23 0.87 5.25
CA GLN A 95 -9.83 -0.18 6.08
C GLN A 95 -11.06 -0.70 5.34
N LEU A 96 -10.83 -1.58 4.36
CA LEU A 96 -11.83 -2.57 4.03
C LEU A 96 -12.00 -3.41 5.29
N LYS A 97 -12.91 -2.98 6.16
CA LYS A 97 -13.53 -3.84 7.18
C LYS A 97 -14.04 -5.05 6.42
N ARG A 98 -13.26 -6.13 6.42
CA ARG A 98 -13.58 -7.35 5.67
C ARG A 98 -14.86 -7.90 6.26
N ILE A 99 -15.99 -7.73 5.58
CA ILE A 99 -17.25 -8.33 6.00
C ILE A 99 -17.14 -9.82 5.66
N VAL A 100 -16.91 -10.65 6.67
CA VAL A 100 -17.07 -12.10 6.59
C VAL A 100 -18.34 -12.44 7.34
N GLY A 101 -19.33 -13.02 6.65
CA GLY A 101 -20.58 -13.48 7.27
C GLY A 101 -21.46 -12.38 7.90
N GLY A 102 -21.37 -11.13 7.43
CA GLY A 102 -22.22 -10.04 7.91
C GLY A 102 -21.73 -9.29 9.16
N LYS A 103 -20.52 -9.58 9.65
CA LYS A 103 -19.93 -8.87 10.80
C LYS A 103 -18.72 -8.01 10.40
N LEU A 104 -18.68 -6.79 10.94
CA LEU A 104 -17.59 -5.82 10.78
C LEU A 104 -16.44 -6.22 11.70
N LEU A 105 -15.27 -6.55 11.14
CA LEU A 105 -14.06 -6.80 11.92
C LEU A 105 -13.11 -5.60 11.75
N SER A 106 -12.77 -4.94 12.86
CA SER A 106 -11.65 -4.00 12.96
C SER A 106 -10.35 -4.77 13.17
N GLU A 107 -9.22 -4.16 12.75
CA GLU A 107 -7.86 -4.72 12.86
C GLU A 107 -7.49 -5.19 14.29
N GLU A 108 -8.12 -4.60 15.33
CA GLU A 108 -7.94 -4.96 16.76
C GLU A 108 -8.26 -6.43 17.11
N VAL A 109 -8.95 -7.18 16.24
CA VAL A 109 -9.26 -8.60 16.49
C VAL A 109 -8.16 -9.56 16.02
N LEU A 110 -7.22 -9.11 15.18
CA LEU A 110 -6.17 -10.00 14.64
C LEU A 110 -5.03 -10.27 15.63
N GLU A 111 -4.70 -9.32 16.51
CA GLU A 111 -3.63 -9.48 17.52
C GLU A 111 -4.09 -10.19 18.81
N SER A 112 -5.41 -10.37 19.00
CA SER A 112 -5.96 -11.05 20.19
C SER A 112 -6.24 -12.54 19.99
N GLN A 113 -5.90 -13.14 18.83
CA GLN A 113 -6.02 -14.58 18.57
C GLN A 113 -4.68 -15.30 18.36
N SER A 114 -3.57 -14.73 18.86
CA SER A 114 -2.27 -15.42 18.92
C SER A 114 -2.12 -16.35 20.12
N ASP A 115 -3.02 -16.29 21.11
CA ASP A 115 -3.00 -17.17 22.27
C ASP A 115 -4.10 -18.23 22.15
N SER A 116 -3.67 -19.49 21.97
CA SER A 116 -4.48 -20.72 21.97
C SER A 116 -5.07 -21.16 20.62
N VAL A 117 -4.21 -21.62 19.72
CA VAL A 117 -4.56 -22.71 18.81
C VAL A 117 -3.64 -23.87 19.13
N GLU A 118 -4.16 -24.81 19.93
CA GLU A 118 -3.54 -26.09 20.19
C GLU A 118 -3.28 -26.80 18.85
N LEU A 119 -2.03 -27.19 18.63
CA LEU A 119 -1.51 -27.75 17.39
C LEU A 119 -2.09 -29.15 17.15
N HIS A 120 -3.35 -29.25 16.72
CA HIS A 120 -3.86 -30.49 16.14
C HIS A 120 -3.33 -30.62 14.70
N ARG A 121 -2.17 -31.26 14.59
CA ARG A 121 -1.60 -31.70 13.30
C ARG A 121 -2.56 -32.67 12.62
N THR A 122 -3.19 -32.24 11.53
CA THR A 122 -3.69 -33.16 10.49
C THR A 122 -2.75 -33.11 9.29
N PRO A 123 -2.28 -34.24 8.76
CA PRO A 123 -1.20 -34.27 7.78
C PRO A 123 -1.75 -34.10 6.36
N LEU A 124 -1.49 -32.95 5.74
CA LEU A 124 -1.49 -32.80 4.29
C LEU A 124 -0.11 -32.25 3.87
N ALA A 125 0.92 -33.03 4.20
CA ALA A 125 2.21 -32.91 3.54
C ALA A 125 2.09 -33.67 2.22
N ILE A 126 1.95 -32.94 1.11
CA ILE A 126 2.17 -33.49 -0.22
C ILE A 126 3.68 -33.79 -0.28
N ASP A 127 4.03 -35.07 -0.27
CA ASP A 127 5.40 -35.53 -0.49
C ASP A 127 5.76 -35.36 -1.97
N ILE A 128 6.36 -34.21 -2.27
CA ILE A 128 6.81 -33.85 -3.62
C ILE A 128 7.98 -34.76 -4.07
N ASP A 129 8.78 -35.28 -3.15
CA ASP A 129 9.94 -36.12 -3.46
C ASP A 129 9.50 -37.52 -3.95
N GLY A 130 8.39 -38.04 -3.43
CA GLY A 130 7.76 -39.27 -3.91
C GLY A 130 7.23 -39.15 -5.35
N LEU A 131 6.66 -38.00 -5.70
CA LEU A 131 6.09 -37.76 -7.04
C LEU A 131 7.18 -37.69 -8.13
N ILE A 132 8.34 -37.12 -7.80
CA ILE A 132 9.47 -36.97 -8.74
C ILE A 132 10.09 -38.34 -9.06
N LYS A 133 10.19 -39.26 -8.09
CA LYS A 133 10.71 -40.62 -8.33
C LYS A 133 9.80 -41.46 -9.24
N GLN A 134 8.48 -41.29 -9.13
CA GLN A 134 7.54 -42.05 -9.94
C GLN A 134 7.53 -41.60 -11.42
N ALA A 135 7.77 -40.31 -11.68
CA ALA A 135 7.87 -39.76 -13.03
C ALA A 135 9.13 -40.21 -13.79
N GLN A 136 10.19 -40.60 -13.09
CA GLN A 136 11.44 -41.07 -13.71
C GLN A 136 11.44 -42.57 -14.02
N SER A 137 10.57 -43.36 -13.39
CA SER A 137 10.48 -44.81 -13.63
C SER A 137 9.61 -45.22 -14.82
N GLN A 138 8.97 -44.28 -15.52
CA GLN A 138 8.08 -44.53 -16.67
C GLN A 138 8.73 -44.11 -18.02
N ARG A 139 10.04 -43.85 -18.04
CA ARG A 139 10.82 -43.54 -19.25
C ARG A 139 11.86 -44.62 -19.57
N HIS A 140 11.43 -45.88 -19.56
CA HIS A 140 12.13 -46.98 -20.21
C HIS A 140 11.16 -47.74 -21.11
#